data_AF-A0A6M0RWT2-F1
#
_entry.id   AF-A0A6M0RWT2-F1
#
_cell.length_a   1.000
_cell.length_b   1.000
_cell.length_c   1.000
_cell.angle_alpha   90.00
_cell.angle_beta   90.00
_cell.angle_gamma   90.00
#
_symmetry.space_group_name_H-M   'P 1'
#
loop_
_entity.id
_entity.type
_entity.pdbx_description
1 polymer ?
#
loop_
_entity_poly.entity_id
_entity_poly.type
_entity_poly.pdbx_seq_one_letter_code
_entity_poly.pdbx_strand_id
1 'polypeptide(L)'
;MPQSLSSWCKDNGLAKGTVHSKAKELKIDTSHGLSDEAIDELSKVFHLVQAEEDLPGQGVTIHTGNHRGELSLPQMPGSLDLSDNRGHAPLNTVSDDDIDAFLSVCDACVEGMRADYQNQVAITHKKKQQLSRVEQKVEEVKEENMRYRMRSEFISLHNDELDRKIHEGMSELSQGKSVIGGNGGRSQ
;
A
#
# COMPACT_ATOMS: atom_id res chain seq x y z
N MET A 1 12.49 -11.04 -32.60
CA MET A 1 12.48 -9.61 -32.99
C MET A 1 12.32 -8.80 -31.71
N PRO A 2 13.07 -7.72 -31.48
CA PRO A 2 13.00 -6.97 -30.24
C PRO A 2 11.58 -6.41 -30.03
N GLN A 3 10.95 -6.78 -28.92
CA GLN A 3 9.61 -6.29 -28.59
C GLN A 3 9.72 -4.87 -28.06
N SER A 4 8.91 -3.95 -28.58
CA SER A 4 8.89 -2.59 -28.04
C SER A 4 8.33 -2.60 -26.61
N LEU A 5 8.95 -1.84 -25.71
CA LEU A 5 8.48 -1.67 -24.32
C LEU A 5 6.99 -1.33 -24.23
N SER A 6 6.48 -0.55 -25.20
CA SER A 6 5.07 -0.14 -25.23
C SER A 6 4.13 -1.29 -25.60
N SER A 7 4.55 -2.22 -26.46
CA SER A 7 3.79 -3.45 -26.75
C SER A 7 3.78 -4.36 -25.53
N TRP A 8 4.96 -4.63 -24.95
CA TRP A 8 5.08 -5.51 -23.79
C TRP A 8 4.27 -5.03 -22.57
N CYS A 9 4.25 -3.72 -22.30
CA CYS A 9 3.41 -3.15 -21.23
C CYS A 9 1.90 -3.35 -21.50
N LYS A 10 1.49 -3.25 -22.76
CA LYS A 10 0.08 -3.41 -23.17
C LYS A 10 -0.35 -4.87 -23.06
N ASP A 11 0.51 -5.79 -23.46
CA ASP A 11 0.25 -7.23 -23.45
C ASP A 11 0.14 -7.77 -22.01
N ASN A 12 0.84 -7.16 -21.06
CA ASN A 12 0.85 -7.55 -19.65
C ASN A 12 0.00 -6.64 -18.73
N GLY A 13 -0.78 -5.70 -19.29
CA GLY A 13 -1.66 -4.82 -18.51
C GLY A 13 -0.93 -3.86 -17.55
N LEU A 14 0.34 -3.55 -17.80
CA LEU A 14 1.17 -2.73 -16.91
C LEU A 14 1.25 -1.26 -17.37
N ALA A 15 1.32 -0.35 -16.40
CA ALA A 15 1.52 1.06 -16.67
C ALA A 15 2.95 1.33 -17.18
N LYS A 16 3.06 1.92 -18.39
CA LYS A 16 4.35 2.21 -19.05
C LYS A 16 5.34 3.00 -18.19
N GLY A 17 4.85 3.93 -17.36
CA GLY A 17 5.69 4.72 -16.45
C GLY A 17 6.34 3.88 -15.35
N THR A 18 5.61 2.91 -14.80
CA THR A 18 6.09 1.99 -13.77
C THR A 18 7.18 1.06 -14.31
N VAL A 19 6.95 0.50 -15.51
CA VAL A 19 7.93 -0.39 -16.17
C VAL A 19 9.19 0.38 -16.57
N HIS A 20 9.06 1.62 -17.08
CA HIS A 20 10.20 2.45 -17.45
C HIS A 20 11.06 2.86 -16.24
N SER A 21 10.44 3.18 -15.10
CA SER A 21 11.17 3.45 -13.86
C SER A 21 11.96 2.23 -13.41
N LYS A 22 11.35 1.04 -13.49
CA LYS A 22 11.98 -0.21 -13.07
C LYS A 22 13.11 -0.65 -14.00
N ALA A 23 12.94 -0.53 -15.31
CA ALA A 23 13.99 -0.79 -16.28
C ALA A 23 15.23 0.12 -16.06
N LYS A 24 14.99 1.38 -15.69
CA LYS A 24 16.07 2.32 -15.34
C LYS A 24 16.81 1.93 -14.05
N GLU A 25 16.09 1.42 -13.04
CA GLU A 25 16.70 0.89 -11.80
C GLU A 25 17.58 -0.34 -12.07
N LEU A 26 17.15 -1.21 -12.98
CA LEU A 26 17.85 -2.44 -13.37
C LEU A 26 18.93 -2.21 -14.43
N LYS A 27 19.14 -0.96 -14.87
CA LYS A 27 20.09 -0.57 -15.93
C LYS A 27 19.84 -1.29 -17.27
N ILE A 28 18.59 -1.60 -17.56
CA ILE A 28 18.17 -2.19 -18.84
C ILE A 28 18.07 -1.08 -19.89
N ASP A 29 18.80 -1.22 -20.99
CA ASP A 29 18.71 -0.28 -22.12
C ASP A 29 17.44 -0.53 -22.94
N THR A 30 16.50 0.41 -22.89
CA THR A 30 15.22 0.33 -23.61
C THR A 30 15.24 1.08 -24.95
N SER A 31 16.39 1.60 -25.38
CA SER A 31 16.52 2.51 -26.54
C SER A 31 16.27 1.82 -27.89
N HIS A 32 16.55 0.52 -27.97
CA HIS A 32 16.39 -0.28 -29.20
C HIS A 32 15.31 -1.38 -29.09
N GLY A 33 14.44 -1.30 -28.08
CA GLY A 33 13.49 -2.35 -27.73
C GLY A 33 13.98 -3.21 -26.57
N LEU A 34 13.11 -4.06 -26.02
CA LEU A 34 13.48 -5.00 -24.97
C LEU A 34 14.16 -6.22 -25.60
N SER A 35 15.33 -6.58 -25.10
CA SER A 35 15.95 -7.87 -25.36
C SER A 35 15.19 -8.99 -24.63
N ASP A 36 15.33 -10.22 -25.11
CA ASP A 36 14.66 -11.37 -24.49
C ASP A 36 15.10 -11.56 -23.02
N GLU A 37 16.37 -11.28 -22.70
CA GLU A 37 16.90 -11.25 -21.32
C GLU A 37 16.23 -10.17 -20.46
N ALA A 38 15.98 -8.98 -21.01
CA ALA A 38 15.30 -7.89 -20.32
C ALA A 38 13.81 -8.19 -20.10
N ILE A 39 13.17 -8.93 -21.02
CA ILE A 39 11.79 -9.40 -20.89
C ILE A 39 11.69 -10.40 -19.74
N ASP A 40 12.60 -11.37 -19.65
CA ASP A 40 12.60 -12.35 -18.56
C ASP A 40 12.84 -11.67 -17.19
N GLU A 41 13.80 -10.74 -17.12
CA GLU A 41 14.08 -10.02 -15.88
C GLU A 41 12.91 -9.13 -15.44
N LEU A 42 12.26 -8.42 -16.37
CA LEU A 42 11.07 -7.63 -16.06
C LEU A 42 9.87 -8.53 -15.72
N SER A 43 9.71 -9.68 -16.37
CA SER A 43 8.63 -10.64 -16.09
C SER A 43 8.76 -11.23 -14.69
N LYS A 44 9.99 -11.55 -14.25
CA LYS A 44 10.30 -11.95 -12.87
C LYS A 44 9.96 -10.86 -11.86
N VAL A 45 10.35 -9.62 -12.13
CA VAL A 45 10.14 -8.48 -11.23
C VAL A 45 8.66 -8.11 -11.08
N PHE A 46 7.87 -8.24 -12.14
CA PHE A 46 6.43 -7.97 -12.12
C PHE A 46 5.57 -9.21 -11.86
N HIS A 47 6.20 -10.36 -11.57
CA HIS A 47 5.55 -11.66 -11.33
C HIS A 47 4.57 -12.06 -12.44
N LEU A 48 4.92 -11.69 -13.67
CA LEU A 48 4.22 -12.09 -14.88
C LEU A 48 4.71 -13.48 -15.24
N VAL A 49 4.16 -14.49 -14.58
CA VAL A 49 4.43 -15.88 -14.94
C VAL A 49 3.77 -16.14 -16.30
N GLN A 50 4.58 -16.20 -17.36
CA GLN A 50 4.17 -16.93 -18.56
C GLN A 50 4.05 -18.40 -18.16
N ALA A 51 2.86 -18.96 -18.34
CA ALA A 51 2.68 -20.40 -18.36
C ALA A 51 3.46 -20.95 -19.56
N GLU A 52 4.69 -21.39 -19.33
CA GLU A 52 5.40 -22.21 -20.30
C GLU A 52 4.72 -23.56 -20.38
N GLU A 53 4.39 -23.95 -21.62
CA GLU A 53 3.76 -25.21 -21.99
C GLU A 53 4.62 -26.42 -21.59
N ASP A 54 3.90 -27.46 -21.15
CA ASP A 54 4.28 -28.84 -20.84
C ASP A 54 5.69 -29.33 -21.21
N LEU A 55 6.49 -29.55 -20.15
CA LEU A 55 7.39 -30.72 -20.06
C LEU A 55 6.89 -31.60 -18.90
N PRO A 56 6.78 -32.93 -19.08
CA PRO A 56 6.26 -33.80 -18.04
C PRO A 56 7.35 -34.04 -17.00
N GLY A 57 7.48 -33.11 -16.06
CA GLY A 57 8.31 -33.21 -14.87
C GLY A 57 7.44 -32.97 -13.66
N GLN A 58 7.32 -33.98 -12.81
CA GLN A 58 6.51 -34.02 -11.59
C GLN A 58 6.58 -32.71 -10.79
N GLY A 59 5.49 -31.95 -10.80
CA GLY A 59 5.29 -30.77 -9.98
C GLY A 59 3.85 -30.76 -9.48
N VAL A 60 3.69 -30.96 -8.18
CA VAL A 60 2.39 -30.93 -7.51
C VAL A 60 1.87 -29.48 -7.48
N THR A 61 0.73 -29.24 -8.13
CA THR A 61 0.03 -27.95 -8.06
C THR A 61 -1.24 -28.11 -7.23
N ILE A 62 -1.28 -27.48 -6.05
CA ILE A 62 -2.47 -27.43 -5.19
C ILE A 62 -3.29 -26.21 -5.59
N HIS A 63 -4.50 -26.43 -6.11
CA HIS A 63 -5.49 -25.39 -6.31
C HIS A 63 -6.41 -25.28 -5.08
N THR A 64 -6.38 -24.12 -4.43
CA THR A 64 -7.34 -23.76 -3.37
C THR A 64 -8.48 -22.93 -3.97
N GLY A 65 -9.69 -23.51 -4.00
CA GLY A 65 -10.90 -22.86 -4.49
C GLY A 65 -12.15 -23.36 -3.74
N ASN A 66 -13.06 -22.44 -3.41
CA ASN A 66 -13.96 -22.48 -2.26
C ASN A 66 -15.30 -23.25 -2.43
N HIS A 67 -15.44 -24.20 -3.36
CA HIS A 67 -16.70 -24.95 -3.50
C HIS A 67 -16.46 -26.41 -3.89
N ARG A 68 -16.68 -27.31 -2.93
CA ARG A 68 -17.07 -28.73 -3.08
C ARG A 68 -16.23 -29.56 -4.07
N GLY A 69 -15.23 -30.27 -3.54
CA GLY A 69 -14.53 -31.33 -4.28
C GLY A 69 -15.51 -32.45 -4.64
N GLU A 70 -15.78 -32.61 -5.93
CA GLU A 70 -16.46 -33.78 -6.50
C GLU A 70 -15.41 -34.84 -6.83
N LEU A 71 -15.61 -36.06 -6.35
CA LEU A 71 -14.69 -37.17 -6.49
C LEU A 71 -15.29 -38.15 -7.52
N SER A 72 -15.01 -37.91 -8.79
CA SER A 72 -15.37 -38.82 -9.87
C SER A 72 -14.37 -39.99 -9.88
N LEU A 73 -14.86 -41.18 -9.54
CA LEU A 73 -14.10 -42.42 -9.63
C LEU A 73 -13.93 -42.83 -11.10
N PRO A 74 -12.71 -43.16 -11.56
CA PRO A 74 -12.50 -43.73 -12.88
C PRO A 74 -13.08 -45.15 -12.94
N GLN A 75 -13.76 -45.48 -14.03
CA GLN A 75 -14.26 -46.83 -14.33
C GLN A 75 -13.13 -47.86 -14.17
N MET A 76 -13.36 -48.88 -13.34
CA MET A 76 -12.42 -49.99 -13.16
C MET A 76 -12.18 -50.72 -14.49
N PRO A 77 -10.92 -50.95 -14.90
CA PRO A 77 -10.64 -51.95 -15.92
C PRO A 77 -10.93 -53.35 -15.35
N GLY A 78 -11.76 -54.10 -16.07
CA GLY A 78 -12.04 -55.51 -15.78
C GLY A 78 -10.85 -56.39 -16.14
N SER A 79 -9.94 -56.59 -15.19
CA SER A 79 -9.26 -57.86 -14.88
C SER A 79 -8.05 -57.59 -13.97
N LEU A 80 -7.83 -58.51 -13.03
CA LEU A 80 -6.74 -58.50 -12.07
C LEU A 80 -5.74 -59.57 -12.51
N ASP A 81 -4.45 -59.24 -12.62
CA ASP A 81 -3.39 -60.23 -12.76
C ASP A 81 -2.63 -60.36 -11.43
N LEU A 82 -2.62 -61.56 -10.87
CA LEU A 82 -2.08 -61.89 -9.55
C LEU A 82 -0.65 -62.47 -9.63
N SER A 83 0.02 -62.32 -10.77
CA SER A 83 1.40 -62.78 -11.02
C SER A 83 2.06 -62.01 -12.20
N ASP A 84 2.42 -60.75 -12.06
CA ASP A 84 3.86 -60.41 -11.89
C ASP A 84 4.34 -60.40 -10.42
N ASN A 85 3.41 -60.72 -9.53
CA ASN A 85 3.43 -60.86 -8.07
C ASN A 85 4.46 -61.86 -7.47
N ARG A 86 5.69 -61.91 -8.01
CA ARG A 86 6.98 -62.11 -7.29
C ARG A 86 8.12 -62.31 -8.30
N GLY A 87 8.82 -61.24 -8.65
CA GLY A 87 10.06 -61.32 -9.40
C GLY A 87 10.69 -59.94 -9.60
N HIS A 88 11.42 -59.46 -8.59
CA HIS A 88 11.89 -58.09 -8.42
C HIS A 88 10.77 -57.07 -8.17
N ALA A 89 10.11 -57.17 -7.02
CA ALA A 89 9.56 -55.97 -6.43
C ALA A 89 10.77 -55.07 -6.11
N PRO A 90 11.00 -53.91 -6.75
CA PRO A 90 11.57 -52.84 -5.97
C PRO A 90 10.55 -52.65 -4.85
N LEU A 91 10.92 -53.02 -3.64
CA LEU A 91 10.39 -52.30 -2.51
C LEU A 91 10.63 -50.84 -2.92
N ASN A 92 9.59 -50.09 -3.26
CA ASN A 92 9.66 -48.63 -3.20
C ASN A 92 9.79 -48.31 -1.70
N THR A 93 10.91 -48.73 -1.12
CA THR A 93 11.45 -48.22 0.11
C THR A 93 11.72 -46.78 -0.23
N VAL A 94 10.87 -45.90 0.31
CA VAL A 94 11.16 -44.49 0.47
C VAL A 94 12.65 -44.41 0.80
N SER A 95 13.43 -43.79 -0.09
CA SER A 95 14.86 -43.71 0.12
C SER A 95 15.11 -42.79 1.30
N ASP A 96 16.21 -43.01 2.01
CA ASP A 96 16.61 -42.09 3.08
C ASP A 96 16.72 -40.64 2.53
N ASP A 97 17.12 -40.49 1.26
CA ASP A 97 17.16 -39.23 0.53
C ASP A 97 15.78 -38.55 0.40
N ASP A 98 14.70 -39.33 0.19
CA ASP A 98 13.32 -38.79 0.13
C ASP A 98 12.83 -38.31 1.50
N ILE A 99 13.23 -39.00 2.57
CA ILE A 99 12.90 -38.62 3.95
C ILE A 99 13.64 -37.33 4.31
N ASP A 100 14.93 -37.25 4.00
CA ASP A 100 15.74 -36.06 4.26
C ASP A 100 15.24 -34.85 3.45
N ALA A 101 14.84 -35.04 2.19
CA ALA A 101 14.22 -34.00 1.39
C ALA A 101 12.90 -33.50 2.02
N PHE A 102 12.05 -34.41 2.50
CA PHE A 102 10.80 -34.05 3.15
C PHE A 102 11.01 -33.31 4.48
N LEU A 103 11.94 -33.78 5.32
CA LEU A 103 12.28 -33.14 6.58
C LEU A 103 12.88 -31.74 6.36
N SER A 104 13.75 -31.58 5.36
CA SER A 104 14.29 -30.28 4.95
C SER A 104 13.20 -29.29 4.54
N VAL A 105 12.19 -29.74 3.80
CA VAL A 105 11.03 -28.90 3.43
C VAL A 105 10.21 -28.52 4.68
N CYS A 106 10.03 -29.45 5.61
CA CYS A 106 9.34 -29.19 6.87
C CYS A 106 10.09 -28.17 7.73
N ASP A 107 11.41 -28.27 7.84
CA ASP A 107 12.26 -27.31 8.56
C ASP A 107 12.20 -25.92 7.91
N ALA A 108 12.31 -25.84 6.58
CA ALA A 108 12.16 -24.60 5.84
C ALA A 108 10.77 -23.96 6.04
N CYS A 109 9.71 -24.79 6.12
CA CYS A 109 8.37 -24.32 6.42
C CYS A 109 8.28 -23.72 7.83
N VAL A 110 8.84 -24.40 8.84
CA VAL A 110 8.89 -23.91 10.22
C VAL A 110 9.69 -22.60 10.33
N GLU A 111 10.83 -22.51 9.65
CA GLU A 111 11.62 -21.27 9.58
C GLU A 111 10.85 -20.14 8.89
N GLY A 112 10.18 -20.43 7.78
CA GLY A 112 9.30 -19.48 7.08
C GLY A 112 8.19 -18.95 7.98
N MET A 113 7.51 -19.83 8.73
CA MET A 113 6.48 -19.43 9.70
C MET A 113 7.04 -18.55 10.82
N ARG A 114 8.25 -18.86 11.32
CA ARG A 114 8.92 -18.04 12.35
C ARG A 114 9.29 -16.66 11.82
N ALA A 115 9.84 -16.60 10.61
CA ALA A 115 10.21 -15.35 9.95
C ALA A 115 8.97 -14.46 9.69
N ASP A 116 7.88 -15.05 9.21
CA ASP A 116 6.61 -14.34 9.03
C ASP A 116 6.08 -13.79 10.36
N TYR A 117 6.06 -14.60 11.43
CA TYR A 117 5.65 -14.13 12.75
C TYR A 117 6.49 -12.94 13.24
N GLN A 118 7.82 -13.01 13.09
CA GLN A 118 8.70 -11.90 13.46
C GLN A 118 8.42 -10.63 12.64
N ASN A 119 8.15 -10.78 11.33
CA ASN A 119 7.76 -9.67 10.47
C ASN A 119 6.43 -9.04 10.93
N GLN A 120 5.42 -9.87 11.25
CA GLN A 120 4.14 -9.39 11.79
C GLN A 120 4.31 -8.62 13.11
N VAL A 121 5.18 -9.08 14.00
CA VAL A 121 5.53 -8.37 15.25
C VAL A 121 6.20 -7.03 14.96
N ALA A 122 7.17 -6.99 14.03
CA ALA A 122 7.86 -5.76 13.65
C ALA A 122 6.91 -4.73 13.03
N ILE A 123 6.02 -5.16 12.14
CA ILE A 123 4.97 -4.32 11.54
C ILE A 123 4.04 -3.78 12.62
N THR A 124 3.62 -4.61 13.56
CA THR A 124 2.75 -4.21 14.68
C THR A 124 3.44 -3.16 15.56
N HIS A 125 4.72 -3.33 15.87
CA HIS A 125 5.48 -2.37 16.65
C HIS A 125 5.61 -1.03 15.91
N LYS A 126 5.91 -1.06 14.61
CA LYS A 126 5.97 0.15 13.76
C LYS A 126 4.63 0.88 13.74
N LYS A 127 3.51 0.16 13.60
CA LYS A 127 2.16 0.74 13.65
C LYS A 127 1.89 1.43 14.99
N LYS A 128 2.26 0.80 16.11
CA LYS A 128 2.11 1.38 17.44
C LYS A 128 2.92 2.69 17.60
N GLN A 129 4.16 2.71 17.10
CA GLN A 129 4.98 3.92 17.10
C GLN A 129 4.37 5.03 16.23
N GLN A 130 3.86 4.69 15.05
CA GLN A 130 3.19 5.65 14.16
C GLN A 130 1.93 6.22 14.81
N LEU A 131 1.11 5.40 15.45
CA LEU A 131 -0.08 5.84 16.19
C LEU A 131 0.29 6.87 17.27
N SER A 132 1.29 6.56 18.09
CA SER A 132 1.74 7.48 19.16
C SER A 132 2.20 8.83 18.61
N ARG A 133 2.88 8.87 17.46
CA ARG A 133 3.27 10.13 16.80
C ARG A 133 2.07 10.93 16.31
N VAL A 134 1.06 10.25 15.77
CA VAL A 134 -0.18 10.90 15.33
C VAL A 134 -0.94 11.47 16.53
N GLU A 135 -1.10 10.69 17.61
CA GLU A 135 -1.75 11.13 18.84
C GLU A 135 -1.06 12.38 19.41
N GLN A 136 0.28 12.38 19.49
CA GLN A 136 1.04 13.54 19.94
C GLN A 136 0.78 14.78 19.06
N LYS A 137 0.73 14.60 17.73
CA LYS A 137 0.45 15.71 16.81
C LYS A 137 -0.98 16.21 16.89
N VAL A 138 -1.94 15.34 17.16
CA VAL A 138 -3.34 15.73 17.40
C VAL A 138 -3.44 16.62 18.64
N GLU A 139 -2.77 16.26 19.73
CA GLU A 139 -2.76 17.09 20.93
C GLU A 139 -2.07 18.44 20.70
N GLU A 140 -0.93 18.47 20.00
CA GLU A 140 -0.24 19.72 19.63
C GLU A 140 -1.16 20.65 18.81
N VAL A 141 -1.90 20.10 17.84
CA VAL A 141 -2.85 20.88 17.04
C VAL A 141 -4.03 21.37 17.88
N LYS A 142 -4.54 20.57 18.82
CA LYS A 142 -5.60 21.01 19.74
C LYS A 142 -5.13 22.18 20.60
N GLU A 143 -3.93 22.10 21.16
CA GLU A 143 -3.35 23.18 21.97
C GLU A 143 -3.18 24.47 21.17
N GLU A 144 -2.63 24.38 19.96
CA GLU A 144 -2.48 25.56 19.09
C GLU A 144 -3.83 26.14 18.65
N ASN A 145 -4.83 25.30 18.39
CA ASN A 145 -6.19 25.76 18.09
C ASN A 145 -6.80 26.53 19.27
N MET A 146 -6.67 26.01 20.51
CA MET A 146 -7.12 26.72 21.70
C MET A 146 -6.40 28.07 21.87
N ARG A 147 -5.08 28.11 21.67
CA ARG A 147 -4.30 29.36 21.72
C ARG A 147 -4.77 30.36 20.67
N TYR A 148 -4.98 29.90 19.44
CA TYR A 148 -5.47 30.73 18.35
C TYR A 148 -6.84 31.31 18.68
N ARG A 149 -7.78 30.47 19.16
CA ARG A 149 -9.12 30.90 19.55
C ARG A 149 -9.07 31.98 20.64
N MET A 150 -8.30 31.77 21.71
CA MET A 150 -8.16 32.76 22.79
C MET A 150 -7.57 34.09 22.28
N ARG A 151 -6.55 34.05 21.42
CA ARG A 151 -5.95 35.26 20.84
C ARG A 151 -6.93 35.99 19.92
N SER A 152 -7.69 35.25 19.13
CA SER A 152 -8.70 35.81 18.23
C SER A 152 -9.83 36.49 19.03
N GLU A 153 -10.34 35.83 20.08
CA GLU A 153 -11.34 36.40 20.98
C GLU A 153 -10.81 37.69 21.65
N PHE A 154 -9.56 37.71 22.10
CA PHE A 154 -8.95 38.92 22.66
C PHE A 154 -8.86 40.07 21.65
N ILE A 155 -8.43 39.78 20.42
CA ILE A 155 -8.36 40.79 19.34
C ILE A 155 -9.76 41.33 19.04
N SER A 156 -10.78 40.46 18.97
CA SER A 156 -12.17 40.88 18.75
C SER A 156 -12.63 41.85 19.83
N LEU A 157 -12.45 41.50 21.11
CA LEU A 157 -12.84 42.37 22.23
C LEU A 157 -12.08 43.71 22.22
N HIS A 158 -10.80 43.68 21.85
CA HIS A 158 -10.01 44.91 21.75
C HIS A 158 -10.49 45.82 20.61
N ASN A 159 -10.83 45.23 19.46
CA ASN A 159 -11.38 45.98 18.33
C ASN A 159 -12.76 46.55 18.66
N ASP A 160 -13.63 45.78 19.31
CA ASP A 160 -14.95 46.26 19.75
C ASP A 160 -14.82 47.49 20.67
N GLU A 161 -13.84 47.48 21.57
CA GLU A 161 -13.54 48.61 22.46
C GLU A 161 -12.96 49.83 21.70
N LEU A 162 -12.09 49.60 20.72
CA LEU A 162 -11.57 50.67 19.86
C LEU A 162 -12.70 51.30 19.03
N ASP A 163 -13.55 50.48 18.41
CA ASP A 163 -14.68 50.93 17.62
C ASP A 163 -15.66 51.75 18.48
N ARG A 164 -15.93 51.30 19.71
CA ARG A 164 -16.74 52.06 20.67
C ARG A 164 -16.14 53.44 20.95
N LYS A 165 -14.84 53.52 21.25
CA LYS A 165 -14.14 54.79 21.51
C LYS A 165 -14.14 55.71 20.30
N ILE A 166 -13.97 55.15 19.09
CA ILE A 166 -14.06 55.91 17.84
C ILE A 166 -15.46 56.50 17.68
N HIS A 167 -16.52 55.71 17.90
CA HIS A 167 -17.90 56.19 17.82
C HIS A 167 -18.22 57.25 18.88
N GLU A 168 -17.76 57.08 20.12
CA GLU A 168 -17.88 58.07 21.19
C GLU A 168 -17.23 59.40 20.78
N GLY A 169 -15.97 59.38 20.30
CA GLY A 169 -15.27 60.58 19.83
C GLY A 169 -15.93 61.24 18.61
N MET A 170 -16.46 60.45 17.66
CA MET A 170 -17.24 60.97 16.54
C MET A 170 -18.53 61.66 16.99
N SER A 171 -19.23 61.07 17.96
CA SER A 171 -20.45 61.63 18.54
C SER A 171 -20.17 62.97 19.24
N GLU A 172 -19.13 63.05 20.08
CA GLU A 172 -18.72 64.28 20.76
C GLU A 172 -18.43 65.43 19.77
N LEU A 173 -17.67 65.16 18.70
CA LEU A 173 -17.38 66.16 17.66
C LEU A 173 -18.63 66.61 16.90
N SER A 174 -19.59 65.71 16.69
CA SER A 174 -20.86 66.04 16.02
C SER A 174 -21.76 66.93 16.88
N GLN A 175 -21.76 66.72 18.21
CA GLN A 175 -22.57 67.50 19.16
C GLN A 175 -21.91 68.84 19.52
N GLY A 176 -20.57 68.88 19.61
CA GLY A 176 -19.80 70.09 19.91
C GLY A 176 -19.88 71.19 18.83
N LYS A 177 -20.36 70.87 17.62
CA LYS A 177 -20.59 71.86 16.56
C LYS A 177 -21.81 72.76 16.74
N SER A 178 -22.63 72.54 17.78
CA SER A 178 -23.85 73.36 18.01
C SER A 178 -23.63 74.65 18.83
N VAL A 179 -22.43 74.94 19.34
CA VAL A 179 -22.22 76.06 20.30
C VAL A 179 -21.50 77.29 19.70
N ILE A 180 -20.94 77.22 18.48
CA ILE A 180 -20.25 78.37 17.83
C ILE A 180 -21.11 79.02 16.74
N GLY A 181 -22.42 79.10 16.94
CA GLY A 181 -23.36 79.62 15.94
C GLY A 181 -24.60 80.26 16.54
N GLY A 182 -24.44 81.21 17.46
CA GLY A 182 -25.60 81.87 18.06
C GLY A 182 -25.29 83.00 19.01
N ASN A 183 -24.61 84.07 18.56
CA ASN A 183 -24.75 85.35 19.26
C ASN A 183 -24.69 86.54 18.28
N GLY A 184 -25.78 87.30 18.22
CA GLY A 184 -25.72 88.73 17.94
C GLY A 184 -26.12 89.23 16.55
N GLY A 185 -27.31 88.88 16.06
CA GLY A 185 -27.94 89.57 14.93
C GLY A 185 -29.36 90.07 15.26
N ARG A 186 -29.48 91.26 15.87
CA ARG A 186 -30.69 92.11 16.07
C ARG A 186 -30.37 93.12 17.17
N SER A 187 -30.68 94.42 17.18
CA SER A 187 -31.47 95.41 16.41
C SER A 187 -30.84 96.78 16.82
N GLN A 188 -30.97 97.95 16.21
CA GLN A 188 -31.93 98.64 15.34
C GLN A 188 -31.14 99.60 14.45
#